data_AF-A0A5E4Q4T5-F1
#
_entry.id   AF-A0A5E4Q4T5-F1
#
_cell.length_a   1.000
_cell.length_b   1.000
_cell.length_c   1.000
_cell.angle_alpha   90.00
_cell.angle_beta   90.00
_cell.angle_gamma   90.00
#
_symmetry.space_group_name_H-M   'P 1'
#
loop_
_entity.id
_entity.type
_entity.pdbx_description
1 polymer ?
#
loop_
_entity_poly.entity_id
_entity_poly.type
_entity_poly.pdbx_seq_one_letter_code
_entity_poly.pdbx_strand_id
1 'polypeptide(L)'
;MIDCHFCSPDIPDIPEDIKKLRALQIADFSSNPIPRLPAGFSQLRALTVLGLNDMSLTSLPSDFGSLVSLQSLELRENLLKSLPESLKNLTKLERLDLGDNEIEELPGFIGELPALQELWLDHNKLQYLPGEIGNLRALVCLDVSENKLEKIPEEIGGLFSLTDLHLSQNMLETVPNGIGDLEKLTILKLDQNRLHTLNENVGRCTNLQELILTENFLMELPRSIGNLNELTVLNVDRNSLVDIPCEIGNMTLLGVLSLRDNKLTKLPNELGNCKSLHVLDVSGNRLQYLPYTLVNLELKAVWLSENQAQPLLTFQTDRDETTGENVLTCFLLPQLSYTQQPESTLPRDRDSDDDWQEKEASRTISVKFSEDTSEAKEEYDAEETADSFFGTQMLGLRRPLNVVRKIVTSQRRSSLQRLSSSITNLTETPFVRQNTPHPKELKAKAVKLFTRTPEQTAPQNEAPITNGVIPTPDLITNSAPQVTPTPVVQQPTVVPDTERDDDSDSQTAQEKDSSEDEDDDNDESDELEAIKKREQPESEPKIHDEEPIDDVPDGE
;
A
#
# COMPACT_ATOMS: atom_id res chain seq x y z
N MET A 1 31.53 -15.97 -20.94
CA MET A 1 30.21 -15.73 -21.52
C MET A 1 29.96 -16.84 -22.53
N ILE A 2 29.29 -17.90 -22.06
CA ILE A 2 28.69 -18.93 -22.91
C ILE A 2 27.23 -18.89 -22.46
N ASP A 3 26.36 -18.55 -23.40
CA ASP A 3 25.00 -18.14 -23.10
C ASP A 3 24.04 -19.08 -23.83
N CYS A 4 23.01 -19.52 -23.12
CA CYS A 4 22.16 -20.63 -23.52
C CYS A 4 20.70 -20.19 -23.45
N HIS A 5 20.26 -19.47 -24.49
CA HIS A 5 18.89 -19.01 -24.63
C HIS A 5 18.10 -20.04 -25.43
N PHE A 6 17.22 -20.79 -24.78
CA PHE A 6 16.31 -21.75 -25.41
C PHE A 6 14.87 -21.26 -25.22
N CYS A 7 14.38 -20.43 -26.14
CA CYS A 7 12.95 -20.12 -26.25
C CYS A 7 12.41 -20.82 -27.50
N SER A 8 11.85 -22.02 -27.35
CA SER A 8 11.33 -22.82 -28.47
C SER A 8 10.28 -23.84 -27.99
N PRO A 9 8.97 -23.60 -28.21
CA PRO A 9 7.88 -24.34 -27.56
C PRO A 9 7.75 -25.82 -28.00
N ASP A 10 8.56 -26.28 -28.95
CA ASP A 10 8.58 -27.67 -29.44
C ASP A 10 9.55 -28.59 -28.65
N ILE A 11 10.26 -28.09 -27.64
CA ILE A 11 11.20 -28.89 -26.81
C ILE A 11 10.46 -29.53 -25.62
N PRO A 12 10.44 -30.88 -25.47
CA PRO A 12 9.58 -31.56 -24.49
C PRO A 12 10.18 -31.75 -23.08
N ASP A 13 11.50 -31.66 -22.92
CA ASP A 13 12.24 -31.83 -21.64
C ASP A 13 13.66 -31.24 -21.84
N ILE A 14 14.29 -30.67 -20.80
CA ILE A 14 15.72 -30.29 -20.87
C ILE A 14 16.57 -31.56 -20.85
N PRO A 15 17.50 -31.77 -21.80
CA PRO A 15 18.26 -33.01 -21.89
C PRO A 15 19.26 -33.17 -20.73
N GLU A 16 19.32 -34.37 -20.15
CA GLU A 16 20.28 -34.78 -19.11
C GLU A 16 21.76 -34.52 -19.46
N ASP A 17 22.08 -34.37 -20.75
CA ASP A 17 23.42 -34.05 -21.24
C ASP A 17 23.85 -32.59 -20.96
N ILE A 18 22.92 -31.70 -20.55
CA ILE A 18 23.22 -30.31 -20.18
C ILE A 18 24.36 -30.18 -19.16
N LYS A 19 24.49 -31.14 -18.23
CA LYS A 19 25.58 -31.25 -17.23
C LYS A 19 27.01 -31.26 -17.78
N LYS A 20 27.17 -31.43 -19.10
CA LYS A 20 28.45 -31.32 -19.82
C LYS A 20 28.87 -29.85 -20.01
N LEU A 21 27.94 -28.90 -20.00
CA LEU A 21 28.14 -27.46 -20.22
C LEU A 21 28.72 -26.75 -18.97
N ARG A 22 29.82 -27.26 -18.41
CA ARG A 22 30.40 -26.81 -17.12
C ARG A 22 30.96 -25.38 -17.13
N ALA A 23 31.02 -24.72 -18.29
CA ALA A 23 31.44 -23.33 -18.46
C ALA A 23 30.27 -22.39 -18.85
N LEU A 24 29.03 -22.88 -18.75
CA LEU A 24 27.83 -22.09 -18.97
C LEU A 24 27.62 -21.10 -17.82
N GLN A 25 27.33 -19.84 -18.15
CA GLN A 25 27.19 -18.76 -17.17
C GLN A 25 25.79 -18.14 -17.17
N ILE A 26 25.19 -18.00 -18.36
CA ILE A 26 23.84 -17.48 -18.53
C ILE A 26 23.01 -18.56 -19.20
N ALA A 27 21.91 -18.97 -18.58
CA ALA A 27 20.95 -19.88 -19.17
C ALA A 27 19.53 -19.34 -19.01
N ASP A 28 18.76 -19.39 -20.08
CA ASP A 28 17.36 -19.01 -20.09
C ASP A 28 16.55 -20.10 -20.80
N PHE A 29 15.59 -20.66 -20.06
CA PHE A 29 14.64 -21.66 -20.53
C PHE A 29 13.19 -21.17 -20.38
N SER A 30 12.99 -19.85 -20.27
CA SER A 30 11.67 -19.27 -20.04
C SER A 30 10.68 -19.52 -21.19
N SER A 31 9.39 -19.59 -20.87
CA SER A 31 8.27 -19.89 -21.78
C SER A 31 8.37 -21.25 -22.51
N ASN A 32 8.99 -22.25 -21.87
CA ASN A 32 8.93 -23.64 -22.32
C ASN A 32 8.26 -24.50 -21.23
N PRO A 33 7.15 -25.22 -21.52
CA PRO A 33 6.31 -25.87 -20.50
C PRO A 33 6.89 -27.19 -19.97
N ILE A 34 8.10 -27.12 -19.41
CA ILE A 34 8.93 -28.24 -18.96
C ILE A 34 8.79 -28.36 -17.42
N PRO A 35 8.02 -29.34 -16.91
CA PRO A 35 7.54 -29.34 -15.52
C PRO A 35 8.58 -29.71 -14.46
N ARG A 36 9.84 -29.93 -14.86
CA ARG A 36 10.94 -30.37 -13.98
C ARG A 36 12.31 -30.04 -14.58
N LEU A 37 13.30 -29.83 -13.74
CA LEU A 37 14.70 -29.80 -14.16
C LEU A 37 15.32 -31.22 -14.12
N PRO A 38 16.27 -31.54 -15.02
CA PRO A 38 16.98 -32.83 -14.99
C PRO A 38 17.89 -32.94 -13.77
N ALA A 39 18.14 -34.15 -13.28
CA ALA A 39 19.01 -34.40 -12.12
C ALA A 39 20.48 -33.99 -12.39
N GLY A 40 20.86 -33.91 -13.67
CA GLY A 40 22.14 -33.32 -14.08
C GLY A 40 22.27 -31.80 -13.88
N PHE A 41 21.17 -31.06 -13.69
CA PHE A 41 21.15 -29.59 -13.79
C PHE A 41 22.03 -28.92 -12.72
N SER A 42 21.96 -29.40 -11.47
CA SER A 42 22.72 -28.91 -10.32
C SER A 42 24.26 -29.03 -10.46
N GLN A 43 24.76 -29.65 -11.55
CA GLN A 43 26.18 -29.72 -11.89
C GLN A 43 26.70 -28.46 -12.63
N LEU A 44 25.80 -27.53 -13.03
CA LEU A 44 26.13 -26.30 -13.77
C LEU A 44 26.69 -25.19 -12.86
N ARG A 45 27.71 -25.51 -12.06
CA ARG A 45 28.25 -24.66 -10.98
C ARG A 45 28.88 -23.32 -11.42
N ALA A 46 28.95 -23.06 -12.73
CA ALA A 46 29.43 -21.80 -13.31
C ALA A 46 28.29 -20.82 -13.67
N LEU A 47 27.01 -21.23 -13.54
CA LEU A 47 25.87 -20.35 -13.77
C LEU A 47 25.89 -19.17 -12.78
N THR A 48 25.72 -17.97 -13.34
CA THR A 48 25.54 -16.69 -12.62
C THR A 48 24.13 -16.15 -12.83
N VAL A 49 23.49 -16.43 -13.97
CA VAL A 49 22.10 -16.02 -14.27
C VAL A 49 21.31 -17.22 -14.79
N LEU A 50 20.11 -17.42 -14.26
CA LEU A 50 19.21 -18.52 -14.60
C LEU A 50 17.75 -18.05 -14.72
N GLY A 51 17.26 -17.96 -15.96
CA GLY A 51 15.86 -17.70 -16.30
C GLY A 51 15.07 -19.00 -16.47
N LEU A 52 13.98 -19.13 -15.71
CA LEU A 52 13.09 -20.30 -15.67
C LEU A 52 11.59 -19.88 -15.60
N ASN A 53 11.25 -18.73 -16.17
CA ASN A 53 9.92 -18.12 -16.07
C ASN A 53 8.90 -18.82 -17.01
N ASP A 54 7.61 -18.92 -16.67
CA ASP A 54 6.58 -19.64 -17.47
C ASP A 54 7.05 -21.06 -17.91
N MET A 55 7.42 -21.89 -16.93
CA MET A 55 7.84 -23.28 -17.17
C MET A 55 6.87 -24.33 -16.61
N SER A 56 5.88 -23.92 -15.80
CA SER A 56 5.01 -24.83 -15.03
C SER A 56 5.79 -25.79 -14.10
N LEU A 57 6.94 -25.36 -13.57
CA LEU A 57 7.73 -26.11 -12.59
C LEU A 57 6.93 -26.28 -11.29
N THR A 58 6.77 -27.52 -10.82
CA THR A 58 6.08 -27.81 -9.54
C THR A 58 7.03 -27.84 -8.34
N SER A 59 8.33 -28.03 -8.58
CA SER A 59 9.37 -28.04 -7.55
C SER A 59 10.77 -27.89 -8.18
N LEU A 60 11.72 -27.42 -7.39
CA LEU A 60 13.15 -27.43 -7.72
C LEU A 60 13.81 -28.74 -7.22
N PRO A 61 14.93 -29.18 -7.83
CA PRO A 61 15.75 -30.27 -7.29
C PRO A 61 16.21 -30.03 -5.85
N SER A 62 16.30 -31.09 -5.04
CA SER A 62 16.74 -30.97 -3.64
C SER A 62 18.20 -30.53 -3.50
N ASP A 63 19.04 -30.70 -4.53
CA ASP A 63 20.45 -30.33 -4.57
C ASP A 63 20.74 -29.03 -5.34
N PHE A 64 19.70 -28.24 -5.67
CA PHE A 64 19.77 -27.01 -6.48
C PHE A 64 20.75 -25.96 -5.91
N GLY A 65 20.95 -25.94 -4.59
CA GLY A 65 22.00 -25.18 -3.91
C GLY A 65 23.44 -25.45 -4.37
N SER A 66 23.67 -26.48 -5.18
CA SER A 66 24.96 -26.75 -5.82
C SER A 66 25.38 -25.68 -6.83
N LEU A 67 24.47 -24.81 -7.28
CA LEU A 67 24.71 -23.70 -8.20
C LEU A 67 25.41 -22.50 -7.52
N VAL A 68 26.47 -22.74 -6.75
CA VAL A 68 27.21 -21.78 -5.87
C VAL A 68 27.87 -20.55 -6.54
N SER A 69 27.57 -20.31 -7.81
CA SER A 69 27.96 -19.09 -8.53
C SER A 69 26.76 -18.20 -8.90
N LEU A 70 25.53 -18.64 -8.61
CA LEU A 70 24.30 -17.98 -9.06
C LEU A 70 24.09 -16.64 -8.34
N GLN A 71 23.75 -15.61 -9.13
CA GLN A 71 23.53 -14.23 -8.71
C GLN A 71 22.10 -13.77 -9.05
N SER A 72 21.53 -14.19 -10.18
CA SER A 72 20.11 -13.99 -10.50
C SER A 72 19.41 -15.32 -10.76
N LEU A 73 18.28 -15.53 -10.10
CA LEU A 73 17.36 -16.65 -10.30
C LEU A 73 15.95 -16.12 -10.53
N GLU A 74 15.38 -16.45 -11.69
CA GLU A 74 14.05 -16.00 -12.08
C GLU A 74 13.16 -17.23 -12.30
N LEU A 75 12.08 -17.32 -11.52
CA LEU A 75 11.16 -18.47 -11.44
C LEU A 75 9.69 -18.03 -11.52
N ARG A 76 9.41 -16.87 -12.11
CA ARG A 76 8.06 -16.29 -12.23
C ARG A 76 7.12 -17.16 -13.07
N GLU A 77 5.81 -17.07 -12.84
CA GLU A 77 4.76 -17.82 -13.56
C GLU A 77 4.99 -19.35 -13.53
N ASN A 78 5.20 -19.89 -12.32
CA ASN A 78 5.39 -21.32 -12.09
C ASN A 78 4.36 -21.89 -11.10
N LEU A 79 4.53 -23.14 -10.70
CA LEU A 79 3.63 -23.88 -9.81
C LEU A 79 4.37 -24.35 -8.54
N LEU A 80 5.41 -23.61 -8.13
CA LEU A 80 6.21 -23.92 -6.95
C LEU A 80 5.36 -23.74 -5.69
N LYS A 81 5.37 -24.73 -4.79
CA LYS A 81 4.69 -24.67 -3.49
C LYS A 81 5.64 -24.44 -2.31
N SER A 82 6.92 -24.77 -2.50
CA SER A 82 7.97 -24.64 -1.49
C SER A 82 9.35 -24.61 -2.15
N LEU A 83 10.34 -24.15 -1.39
CA LEU A 83 11.73 -24.05 -1.82
C LEU A 83 12.57 -25.20 -1.19
N PRO A 84 13.58 -25.74 -1.89
CA PRO A 84 14.44 -26.78 -1.35
C PRO A 84 15.41 -26.19 -0.31
N GLU A 85 15.65 -26.89 0.80
CA GLU A 85 16.54 -26.40 1.87
C GLU A 85 17.96 -26.07 1.39
N SER A 86 18.43 -26.71 0.32
CA SER A 86 19.75 -26.41 -0.24
C SER A 86 19.87 -24.98 -0.82
N LEU A 87 18.76 -24.26 -1.08
CA LEU A 87 18.78 -22.90 -1.64
C LEU A 87 19.66 -21.94 -0.83
N LYS A 88 19.75 -22.11 0.50
CA LYS A 88 20.62 -21.33 1.39
C LYS A 88 22.12 -21.37 1.07
N ASN A 89 22.56 -22.39 0.31
CA ASN A 89 23.95 -22.48 -0.16
C ASN A 89 24.26 -21.49 -1.30
N LEU A 90 23.26 -20.82 -1.88
CA LEU A 90 23.42 -19.80 -2.92
C LEU A 90 23.84 -18.45 -2.32
N THR A 91 24.95 -18.43 -1.58
CA THR A 91 25.43 -17.26 -0.80
C THR A 91 25.90 -16.05 -1.63
N LYS A 92 25.76 -16.13 -2.96
CA LYS A 92 25.98 -15.04 -3.93
C LYS A 92 24.70 -14.59 -4.62
N LEU A 93 23.53 -15.12 -4.26
CA LEU A 93 22.27 -14.77 -4.90
C LEU A 93 21.91 -13.32 -4.53
N GLU A 94 21.82 -12.47 -5.54
CA GLU A 94 21.55 -11.03 -5.44
C GLU A 94 20.09 -10.72 -5.82
N ARG A 95 19.54 -11.44 -6.80
CA ARG A 95 18.12 -11.41 -7.18
C ARG A 95 17.48 -12.79 -7.10
N LEU A 96 16.31 -12.85 -6.48
CA LEU A 96 15.40 -13.99 -6.48
C LEU A 96 13.99 -13.53 -6.86
N ASP A 97 13.51 -13.92 -8.05
CA ASP A 97 12.13 -13.72 -8.47
C ASP A 97 11.35 -15.04 -8.37
N LEU A 98 10.31 -15.03 -7.53
CA LEU A 98 9.36 -16.12 -7.27
C LEU A 98 7.90 -15.66 -7.44
N GLY A 99 7.67 -14.55 -8.15
CA GLY A 99 6.33 -14.01 -8.41
C GLY A 99 5.42 -15.02 -9.14
N ASP A 100 4.10 -14.83 -9.09
CA ASP A 100 3.13 -15.67 -9.82
C ASP A 100 3.32 -17.18 -9.60
N ASN A 101 3.28 -17.62 -8.33
CA ASN A 101 3.52 -19.01 -7.93
C ASN A 101 2.47 -19.52 -6.92
N GLU A 102 2.67 -20.75 -6.41
CA GLU A 102 1.76 -21.40 -5.48
C GLU A 102 2.31 -21.51 -4.04
N ILE A 103 3.31 -20.69 -3.66
CA ILE A 103 4.05 -20.81 -2.38
C ILE A 103 3.14 -20.45 -1.20
N GLU A 104 2.98 -21.40 -0.27
CA GLU A 104 2.08 -21.30 0.89
C GLU A 104 2.83 -20.85 2.17
N GLU A 105 4.14 -21.12 2.25
CA GLU A 105 5.03 -20.72 3.35
C GLU A 105 6.42 -20.32 2.81
N LEU A 106 6.98 -19.20 3.29
CA LEU A 106 8.37 -18.81 3.01
C LEU A 106 9.27 -19.36 4.13
N PRO A 107 10.23 -20.27 3.85
CA PRO A 107 11.02 -20.92 4.90
C PRO A 107 12.11 -20.00 5.45
N GLY A 108 12.35 -20.03 6.76
CA GLY A 108 13.30 -19.15 7.46
C GLY A 108 14.75 -19.19 6.94
N PHE A 109 15.17 -20.27 6.28
CA PHE A 109 16.47 -20.35 5.60
C PHE A 109 16.63 -19.32 4.45
N ILE A 110 15.57 -18.62 4.04
CA ILE A 110 15.67 -17.45 3.16
C ILE A 110 16.63 -16.40 3.76
N GLY A 111 16.62 -16.23 5.08
CA GLY A 111 17.51 -15.31 5.81
C GLY A 111 18.98 -15.71 5.83
N GLU A 112 19.33 -16.92 5.35
CA GLU A 112 20.71 -17.39 5.20
C GLU A 112 21.36 -16.92 3.86
N LEU A 113 20.72 -16.01 3.11
CA LEU A 113 21.20 -15.46 1.83
C LEU A 113 21.81 -14.04 1.98
N PRO A 114 23.09 -13.89 2.39
CA PRO A 114 23.66 -12.61 2.81
C PRO A 114 23.88 -11.59 1.68
N ALA A 115 23.76 -11.99 0.41
CA ALA A 115 23.98 -11.15 -0.76
C ALA A 115 22.67 -10.63 -1.40
N LEU A 116 21.51 -11.07 -0.91
CA LEU A 116 20.22 -10.84 -1.57
C LEU A 116 19.82 -9.36 -1.48
N GLN A 117 19.65 -8.73 -2.63
CA GLN A 117 19.29 -7.32 -2.84
C GLN A 117 17.84 -7.18 -3.34
N GLU A 118 17.33 -8.16 -4.07
CA GLU A 118 15.95 -8.18 -4.57
C GLU A 118 15.28 -9.52 -4.28
N LEU A 119 14.10 -9.47 -3.66
CA LEU A 119 13.23 -10.61 -3.41
C LEU A 119 11.80 -10.30 -3.86
N TRP A 120 11.36 -10.98 -4.92
CA TRP A 120 10.00 -10.87 -5.45
C TRP A 120 9.22 -12.14 -5.09
N LEU A 121 8.11 -11.97 -4.38
CA LEU A 121 7.23 -13.02 -3.86
C LEU A 121 5.75 -12.67 -4.13
N ASP A 122 5.49 -11.73 -5.05
CA ASP A 122 4.16 -11.26 -5.38
C ASP A 122 3.29 -12.37 -5.99
N HIS A 123 1.96 -12.20 -5.94
CA HIS A 123 0.97 -13.15 -6.47
C HIS A 123 1.21 -14.61 -6.02
N ASN A 124 1.30 -14.82 -4.71
CA ASN A 124 1.52 -16.12 -4.06
C ASN A 124 0.42 -16.39 -3.01
N LYS A 125 0.67 -17.27 -2.03
CA LYS A 125 -0.32 -17.66 -1.00
C LYS A 125 0.21 -17.51 0.43
N LEU A 126 1.28 -16.76 0.63
CA LEU A 126 1.95 -16.59 1.92
C LEU A 126 0.99 -16.04 2.98
N GLN A 127 0.86 -16.72 4.11
CA GLN A 127 0.04 -16.29 5.25
C GLN A 127 0.85 -15.49 6.29
N TYR A 128 2.16 -15.72 6.33
CA TYR A 128 3.12 -15.05 7.20
C TYR A 128 4.49 -14.97 6.52
N LEU A 129 5.35 -14.07 7.01
CA LEU A 129 6.78 -14.06 6.70
C LEU A 129 7.58 -14.60 7.92
N PRO A 130 8.66 -15.36 7.71
CA PRO A 130 9.54 -15.81 8.78
C PRO A 130 10.29 -14.63 9.39
N GLY A 131 10.51 -14.62 10.71
CA GLY A 131 11.28 -13.57 11.39
C GLY A 131 12.73 -13.48 10.88
N GLU A 132 13.26 -14.60 10.39
CA GLU A 132 14.58 -14.67 9.75
C GLU A 132 14.72 -13.79 8.49
N ILE A 133 13.62 -13.26 7.92
CA ILE A 133 13.67 -12.27 6.84
C ILE A 133 14.53 -11.05 7.25
N GLY A 134 14.50 -10.65 8.52
CA GLY A 134 15.29 -9.54 9.08
C GLY A 134 16.81 -9.74 9.02
N ASN A 135 17.29 -10.94 8.69
CA ASN A 135 18.72 -11.18 8.46
C ASN A 135 19.22 -10.68 7.09
N LEU A 136 18.32 -10.36 6.15
CA LEU A 136 18.64 -9.91 4.80
C LEU A 136 19.07 -8.43 4.77
N ARG A 137 20.17 -8.10 5.45
CA ARG A 137 20.68 -6.72 5.60
C ARG A 137 21.12 -6.04 4.30
N ALA A 138 21.28 -6.82 3.22
CA ALA A 138 21.59 -6.35 1.88
C ALA A 138 20.33 -6.07 1.02
N LEU A 139 19.13 -6.43 1.49
CA LEU A 139 17.89 -6.31 0.72
C LEU A 139 17.55 -4.85 0.48
N VAL A 140 17.29 -4.52 -0.79
CA VAL A 140 16.95 -3.18 -1.29
C VAL A 140 15.47 -3.14 -1.70
N CYS A 141 14.99 -4.19 -2.37
CA CYS A 141 13.59 -4.34 -2.76
C CYS A 141 12.99 -5.65 -2.22
N LEU A 142 11.82 -5.53 -1.60
CA LEU A 142 10.97 -6.64 -1.17
C LEU A 142 9.55 -6.42 -1.70
N ASP A 143 9.12 -7.27 -2.63
CA ASP A 143 7.72 -7.33 -3.07
C ASP A 143 7.07 -8.61 -2.54
N VAL A 144 6.04 -8.45 -1.70
CA VAL A 144 5.19 -9.51 -1.14
C VAL A 144 3.71 -9.16 -1.33
N SER A 145 3.40 -8.38 -2.37
CA SER A 145 2.03 -8.00 -2.72
C SER A 145 1.19 -9.19 -3.24
N GLU A 146 -0.13 -9.05 -3.30
CA GLU A 146 -1.06 -10.10 -3.77
C GLU A 146 -0.85 -11.45 -3.05
N ASN A 147 -0.82 -11.40 -1.73
CA ASN A 147 -0.63 -12.55 -0.84
C ASN A 147 -1.74 -12.60 0.23
N LYS A 148 -1.52 -13.33 1.33
CA LYS A 148 -2.49 -13.52 2.42
C LYS A 148 -1.92 -13.13 3.78
N LEU A 149 -0.95 -12.21 3.79
CA LEU A 149 -0.28 -11.80 5.03
C LEU A 149 -1.27 -11.07 5.94
N GLU A 150 -1.52 -11.63 7.13
CA GLU A 150 -2.31 -10.98 8.19
C GLU A 150 -1.44 -10.04 9.03
N LYS A 151 -0.14 -10.34 9.14
CA LYS A 151 0.86 -9.59 9.93
C LYS A 151 2.23 -9.66 9.27
N ILE A 152 3.06 -8.65 9.56
CA ILE A 152 4.49 -8.60 9.23
C ILE A 152 5.30 -8.75 10.53
N PRO A 153 6.38 -9.54 10.57
CA PRO A 153 7.23 -9.69 11.76
C PRO A 153 7.87 -8.35 12.17
N GLU A 154 8.12 -8.16 13.47
CA GLU A 154 8.85 -6.99 13.99
C GLU A 154 10.31 -6.99 13.51
N GLU A 155 10.86 -8.17 13.24
CA GLU A 155 12.18 -8.40 12.65
C GLU A 155 12.35 -7.75 11.25
N ILE A 156 11.28 -7.28 10.62
CA ILE A 156 11.36 -6.50 9.36
C ILE A 156 12.32 -5.30 9.49
N GLY A 157 12.44 -4.70 10.67
CA GLY A 157 13.38 -3.61 10.94
C GLY A 157 14.86 -3.97 10.79
N GLY A 158 15.22 -5.25 10.67
CA GLY A 158 16.57 -5.71 10.35
C GLY A 158 17.00 -5.47 8.90
N LEU A 159 16.07 -5.10 8.01
CA LEU A 159 16.32 -4.84 6.58
C LEU A 159 16.96 -3.46 6.34
N PHE A 160 18.13 -3.20 6.95
CA PHE A 160 18.82 -1.89 6.97
C PHE A 160 19.20 -1.30 5.60
N SER A 161 18.97 -2.00 4.49
CA SER A 161 19.22 -1.50 3.12
C SER A 161 17.96 -1.26 2.29
N LEU A 162 16.78 -1.54 2.84
CA LEU A 162 15.52 -1.54 2.08
C LEU A 162 15.12 -0.12 1.68
N THR A 163 14.88 0.07 0.38
CA THR A 163 14.31 1.29 -0.20
C THR A 163 12.87 1.08 -0.64
N ASP A 164 12.53 -0.12 -1.11
CA ASP A 164 11.25 -0.44 -1.73
C ASP A 164 10.57 -1.60 -1.00
N LEU A 165 9.42 -1.33 -0.35
CA LEU A 165 8.59 -2.32 0.34
C LEU A 165 7.16 -2.31 -0.21
N HIS A 166 6.78 -3.38 -0.91
CA HIS A 166 5.43 -3.56 -1.44
C HIS A 166 4.68 -4.63 -0.65
N LEU A 167 3.60 -4.21 0.01
CA LEU A 167 2.72 -5.00 0.87
C LEU A 167 1.26 -4.95 0.38
N SER A 168 1.02 -4.39 -0.81
CA SER A 168 -0.31 -4.19 -1.40
C SER A 168 -1.10 -5.49 -1.56
N GLN A 169 -2.44 -5.44 -1.53
CA GLN A 169 -3.32 -6.61 -1.71
C GLN A 169 -2.96 -7.77 -0.75
N ASN A 170 -3.05 -7.49 0.55
CA ASN A 170 -2.85 -8.45 1.64
C ASN A 170 -4.01 -8.32 2.66
N MET A 171 -3.87 -8.89 3.86
CA MET A 171 -4.89 -8.87 4.92
C MET A 171 -4.42 -8.14 6.18
N LEU A 172 -3.44 -7.24 6.07
CA LEU A 172 -2.79 -6.58 7.20
C LEU A 172 -3.77 -5.68 7.97
N GLU A 173 -3.95 -5.94 9.26
CA GLU A 173 -4.76 -5.11 10.17
C GLU A 173 -3.93 -4.00 10.85
N THR A 174 -2.62 -4.23 11.02
CA THR A 174 -1.65 -3.29 11.58
C THR A 174 -0.29 -3.38 10.88
N VAL A 175 0.55 -2.36 11.07
CA VAL A 175 1.97 -2.36 10.68
C VAL A 175 2.82 -2.55 11.95
N PRO A 176 3.89 -3.38 11.94
CA PRO A 176 4.79 -3.56 13.09
C PRO A 176 5.56 -2.28 13.44
N ASN A 177 6.13 -2.21 14.64
CA ASN A 177 6.93 -1.08 15.08
C ASN A 177 8.30 -0.99 14.39
N GLY A 178 8.90 -2.14 14.07
CA GLY A 178 10.16 -2.26 13.32
C GLY A 178 10.15 -1.62 11.93
N ILE A 179 8.97 -1.23 11.40
CA ILE A 179 8.89 -0.39 10.20
C ILE A 179 9.68 0.91 10.36
N GLY A 180 9.70 1.47 11.57
CA GLY A 180 10.38 2.74 11.89
C GLY A 180 11.90 2.65 12.01
N ASP A 181 12.47 1.45 11.91
CA ASP A 181 13.92 1.21 11.87
C ASP A 181 14.44 1.10 10.42
N LEU A 182 13.56 1.15 9.42
CA LEU A 182 13.91 1.13 7.99
C LEU A 182 14.38 2.51 7.50
N GLU A 183 15.53 2.98 8.01
CA GLU A 183 16.06 4.33 7.78
C GLU A 183 16.17 4.74 6.30
N LYS A 184 16.35 3.78 5.38
CA LYS A 184 16.51 4.03 3.93
C LYS A 184 15.20 3.91 3.11
N LEU A 185 14.07 3.60 3.73
CA LEU A 185 12.83 3.31 3.01
C LEU A 185 12.34 4.55 2.24
N THR A 186 12.21 4.44 0.92
CA THR A 186 11.74 5.52 0.03
C THR A 186 10.32 5.25 -0.51
N ILE A 187 9.94 3.99 -0.67
CA ILE A 187 8.63 3.58 -1.20
C ILE A 187 7.99 2.55 -0.26
N LEU A 188 6.80 2.89 0.27
CA LEU A 188 5.97 1.99 1.08
C LEU A 188 4.56 1.91 0.49
N LYS A 189 4.18 0.72 0.03
CA LYS A 189 2.85 0.46 -0.56
C LYS A 189 2.08 -0.53 0.29
N LEU A 190 0.93 -0.09 0.78
CA LEU A 190 0.02 -0.79 1.68
C LEU A 190 -1.42 -0.75 1.13
N ASP A 191 -1.63 -0.43 -0.16
CA ASP A 191 -2.96 -0.38 -0.76
C ASP A 191 -3.69 -1.73 -0.72
N GLN A 192 -5.01 -1.70 -0.54
CA GLN A 192 -5.87 -2.89 -0.50
C GLN A 192 -5.46 -3.85 0.63
N ASN A 193 -5.49 -3.32 1.86
CA ASN A 193 -5.27 -4.06 3.11
C ASN A 193 -6.45 -3.81 4.07
N ARG A 194 -6.28 -4.09 5.37
CA ARG A 194 -7.31 -3.94 6.41
C ARG A 194 -6.88 -2.98 7.53
N LEU A 195 -5.96 -2.06 7.24
CA LEU A 195 -5.36 -1.20 8.27
C LEU A 195 -6.44 -0.31 8.90
N HIS A 196 -6.70 -0.50 10.20
CA HIS A 196 -7.60 0.35 10.98
C HIS A 196 -6.89 1.59 11.54
N THR A 197 -5.59 1.47 11.81
CA THR A 197 -4.69 2.55 12.22
C THR A 197 -3.34 2.40 11.52
N LEU A 198 -2.60 3.50 11.43
CA LEU A 198 -1.19 3.52 11.04
C LEU A 198 -0.39 3.90 12.29
N ASN A 199 0.65 3.14 12.63
CA ASN A 199 1.39 3.37 13.86
C ASN A 199 2.33 4.58 13.75
N GLU A 200 2.52 5.31 14.86
CA GLU A 200 3.38 6.50 14.93
C GLU A 200 4.85 6.22 14.52
N ASN A 201 5.29 4.95 14.52
CA ASN A 201 6.62 4.55 14.05
C ASN A 201 6.84 4.74 12.53
N VAL A 202 5.79 4.80 11.70
CA VAL A 202 5.96 5.14 10.26
C VAL A 202 6.59 6.52 10.09
N GLY A 203 6.28 7.48 10.96
CA GLY A 203 6.90 8.80 11.00
C GLY A 203 8.39 8.83 11.39
N ARG A 204 9.03 7.67 11.59
CA ARG A 204 10.50 7.56 11.72
C ARG A 204 11.18 7.33 10.36
N CYS A 205 10.44 6.93 9.33
CA CYS A 205 10.96 6.70 7.97
C CYS A 205 11.19 8.01 7.22
N THR A 206 12.09 8.86 7.72
CA THR A 206 12.24 10.26 7.25
C THR A 206 12.64 10.42 5.77
N ASN A 207 13.22 9.38 5.17
CA ASN A 207 13.57 9.31 3.74
C ASN A 207 12.40 8.84 2.83
N LEU A 208 11.21 8.60 3.37
CA LEU A 208 10.06 8.08 2.61
C LEU A 208 9.54 9.12 1.61
N GLN A 209 9.53 8.78 0.33
CA GLN A 209 9.15 9.63 -0.80
C GLN A 209 7.76 9.32 -1.37
N GLU A 210 7.29 8.08 -1.22
CA GLU A 210 5.97 7.62 -1.66
C GLU A 210 5.32 6.70 -0.61
N LEU A 211 4.14 7.10 -0.13
CA LEU A 211 3.31 6.31 0.79
C LEU A 211 1.91 6.12 0.19
N ILE A 212 1.55 4.87 -0.07
CA ILE A 212 0.27 4.49 -0.67
C ILE A 212 -0.52 3.63 0.32
N LEU A 213 -1.67 4.13 0.75
CA LEU A 213 -2.58 3.55 1.75
C LEU A 213 -4.02 3.37 1.21
N THR A 214 -4.19 3.45 -0.12
CA THR A 214 -5.48 3.35 -0.82
C THR A 214 -6.29 2.13 -0.40
N GLU A 215 -7.61 2.26 -0.22
CA GLU A 215 -8.49 1.12 0.10
C GLU A 215 -8.05 0.37 1.38
N ASN A 216 -8.17 1.07 2.50
CA ASN A 216 -7.96 0.57 3.88
C ASN A 216 -9.11 1.08 4.78
N PHE A 217 -9.01 0.85 6.10
CA PHE A 217 -10.04 1.24 7.08
C PHE A 217 -9.60 2.35 8.04
N LEU A 218 -8.61 3.16 7.65
CA LEU A 218 -8.03 4.21 8.50
C LEU A 218 -9.08 5.28 8.84
N MET A 219 -9.23 5.58 10.13
CA MET A 219 -10.14 6.63 10.63
C MET A 219 -9.43 7.97 10.91
N GLU A 220 -8.11 7.90 11.13
CA GLU A 220 -7.21 9.02 11.37
C GLU A 220 -5.81 8.70 10.81
N LEU A 221 -4.95 9.71 10.75
CA LEU A 221 -3.52 9.55 10.47
C LEU A 221 -2.71 9.93 11.72
N PRO A 222 -1.63 9.19 12.05
CA PRO A 222 -0.74 9.51 13.17
C PRO A 222 -0.12 10.90 12.99
N ARG A 223 0.15 11.60 14.09
CA ARG A 223 0.73 12.97 14.01
C ARG A 223 2.15 12.94 13.46
N SER A 224 2.89 11.87 13.73
CA SER A 224 4.23 11.65 13.17
C SER A 224 4.27 11.57 11.65
N ILE A 225 3.13 11.48 10.94
CA ILE A 225 3.09 11.59 9.47
C ILE A 225 3.78 12.88 8.99
N GLY A 226 3.68 13.97 9.76
CA GLY A 226 4.34 15.25 9.49
C GLY A 226 5.88 15.22 9.58
N ASN A 227 6.48 14.14 10.06
CA ASN A 227 7.93 13.97 10.10
C ASN A 227 8.52 13.45 8.76
N LEU A 228 7.66 13.05 7.82
CA LEU A 228 8.04 12.52 6.51
C LEU A 228 8.41 13.67 5.56
N ASN A 229 9.51 14.36 5.87
CA ASN A 229 9.91 15.60 5.20
C ASN A 229 10.22 15.43 3.71
N GLU A 230 10.72 14.24 3.30
CA GLU A 230 11.02 13.88 1.90
C GLU A 230 9.78 13.36 1.12
N LEU A 231 8.60 13.30 1.75
CA LEU A 231 7.42 12.67 1.15
C LEU A 231 6.88 13.50 -0.01
N THR A 232 6.96 12.97 -1.23
CA THR A 232 6.50 13.62 -2.47
C THR A 232 5.09 13.20 -2.89
N VAL A 233 4.67 11.98 -2.53
CA VAL A 233 3.36 11.41 -2.85
C VAL A 233 2.77 10.77 -1.61
N LEU A 234 1.62 11.30 -1.16
CA LEU A 234 0.77 10.65 -0.16
C LEU A 234 -0.58 10.31 -0.79
N ASN A 235 -0.95 9.04 -0.77
CA ASN A 235 -2.27 8.57 -1.16
C ASN A 235 -2.94 7.83 0.01
N VAL A 236 -4.10 8.32 0.44
CA VAL A 236 -4.95 7.68 1.45
C VAL A 236 -6.41 7.62 0.95
N ASP A 237 -6.59 7.44 -0.35
CA ASP A 237 -7.92 7.34 -0.97
C ASP A 237 -8.72 6.15 -0.39
N ARG A 238 -10.06 6.23 -0.41
CA ARG A 238 -10.97 5.13 -0.02
C ARG A 238 -10.67 4.59 1.37
N ASN A 239 -10.66 5.50 2.34
CA ASN A 239 -10.48 5.22 3.75
C ASN A 239 -11.69 5.79 4.53
N SER A 240 -11.55 5.97 5.84
CA SER A 240 -12.59 6.51 6.73
C SER A 240 -12.16 7.79 7.46
N LEU A 241 -11.15 8.51 6.94
CA LEU A 241 -10.59 9.70 7.57
C LEU A 241 -11.65 10.78 7.80
N VAL A 242 -11.76 11.28 9.02
CA VAL A 242 -12.71 12.36 9.42
C VAL A 242 -12.05 13.75 9.41
N ASP A 243 -10.75 13.79 9.72
CA ASP A 243 -9.87 14.96 9.73
C ASP A 243 -8.46 14.56 9.26
N ILE A 244 -7.60 15.54 8.98
CA ILE A 244 -6.17 15.38 8.68
C ILE A 244 -5.36 16.13 9.76
N PRO A 245 -4.29 15.55 10.34
CA PRO A 245 -3.45 16.24 11.33
C PRO A 245 -2.84 17.53 10.76
N CYS A 246 -2.73 18.58 11.57
CA CYS A 246 -2.14 19.86 11.15
C CYS A 246 -0.63 19.73 10.87
N GLU A 247 0.01 18.73 11.49
CA GLU A 247 1.39 18.31 11.23
C GLU A 247 1.65 17.96 9.75
N ILE A 248 0.62 17.72 8.92
CA ILE A 248 0.73 17.56 7.46
C ILE A 248 1.47 18.75 6.81
N GLY A 249 1.34 19.96 7.37
CA GLY A 249 1.96 21.18 6.87
C GLY A 249 3.49 21.21 6.94
N ASN A 250 4.11 20.27 7.67
CA ASN A 250 5.56 20.14 7.76
C ASN A 250 6.15 19.50 6.48
N MET A 251 5.37 18.72 5.72
CA MET A 251 5.83 17.97 4.55
C MET A 251 6.00 18.88 3.31
N THR A 252 6.98 19.79 3.37
CA THR A 252 7.14 20.88 2.37
C THR A 252 7.47 20.40 0.95
N LEU A 253 7.93 19.15 0.78
CA LEU A 253 8.20 18.49 -0.50
C LEU A 253 6.99 17.71 -1.07
N LEU A 254 5.86 17.65 -0.36
CA LEU A 254 4.65 16.95 -0.81
C LEU A 254 4.12 17.56 -2.11
N GLY A 255 4.21 16.79 -3.21
CA GLY A 255 3.80 17.21 -4.55
C GLY A 255 2.40 16.76 -4.95
N VAL A 256 1.97 15.59 -4.45
CA VAL A 256 0.66 14.99 -4.70
C VAL A 256 0.05 14.51 -3.39
N LEU A 257 -1.13 15.04 -3.04
CA LEU A 257 -1.95 14.59 -1.93
C LEU A 257 -3.29 14.08 -2.45
N SER A 258 -3.57 12.79 -2.25
CA SER A 258 -4.82 12.15 -2.65
C SER A 258 -5.53 11.59 -1.43
N LEU A 259 -6.74 12.09 -1.19
CA LEU A 259 -7.61 11.81 -0.03
C LEU A 259 -9.04 11.50 -0.49
N ARG A 260 -9.22 10.99 -1.71
CA ARG A 260 -10.51 10.70 -2.34
C ARG A 260 -11.35 9.73 -1.50
N ASP A 261 -12.68 9.79 -1.61
CA ASP A 261 -13.61 8.81 -1.02
C ASP A 261 -13.39 8.60 0.50
N ASN A 262 -13.21 9.69 1.24
CA ASN A 262 -13.07 9.72 2.69
C ASN A 262 -14.26 10.44 3.36
N LYS A 263 -14.17 10.75 4.65
CA LYS A 263 -15.25 11.39 5.45
C LYS A 263 -14.88 12.81 5.89
N LEU A 264 -13.86 13.42 5.28
CA LEU A 264 -13.29 14.69 5.70
C LEU A 264 -14.31 15.82 5.67
N THR A 265 -14.42 16.55 6.79
CA THR A 265 -15.36 17.69 6.94
C THR A 265 -14.71 19.05 6.69
N LYS A 266 -13.39 19.11 6.85
CA LYS A 266 -12.51 20.27 6.66
C LYS A 266 -11.11 19.78 6.26
N LEU A 267 -10.22 20.71 5.91
CA LEU A 267 -8.77 20.48 5.81
C LEU A 267 -8.05 21.46 6.75
N PRO A 268 -6.89 21.10 7.33
CA PRO A 268 -6.13 21.99 8.21
C PRO A 268 -5.61 23.22 7.45
N ASN A 269 -5.58 24.39 8.11
CA ASN A 269 -5.02 25.62 7.56
C ASN A 269 -3.51 25.45 7.26
N GLU A 270 -2.83 24.57 7.99
CA GLU A 270 -1.41 24.23 7.82
C GLU A 270 -1.09 23.54 6.49
N LEU A 271 -2.09 23.00 5.77
CA LEU A 271 -1.89 22.43 4.43
C LEU A 271 -1.34 23.46 3.43
N GLY A 272 -1.61 24.76 3.65
CA GLY A 272 -1.02 25.87 2.89
C GLY A 272 0.49 26.08 3.10
N ASN A 273 1.14 25.31 4.00
CA ASN A 273 2.59 25.29 4.17
C ASN A 273 3.31 24.28 3.26
N CYS A 274 2.57 23.34 2.64
CA CYS A 274 3.10 22.33 1.73
C CYS A 274 3.46 22.94 0.36
N LYS A 275 4.47 23.81 0.31
CA LYS A 275 4.79 24.68 -0.85
C LYS A 275 4.99 23.95 -2.19
N SER A 276 5.39 22.68 -2.16
CA SER A 276 5.56 21.84 -3.36
C SER A 276 4.25 21.21 -3.87
N LEU A 277 3.11 21.42 -3.19
CA LEU A 277 1.84 20.74 -3.47
C LEU A 277 1.20 21.28 -4.75
N HIS A 278 1.22 20.45 -5.78
CA HIS A 278 0.72 20.77 -7.11
C HIS A 278 -0.62 20.09 -7.42
N VAL A 279 -0.90 18.95 -6.79
CA VAL A 279 -2.09 18.14 -7.04
C VAL A 279 -2.74 17.77 -5.71
N LEU A 280 -3.94 18.29 -5.49
CA LEU A 280 -4.81 17.92 -4.37
C LEU A 280 -6.04 17.20 -4.92
N ASP A 281 -6.33 15.99 -4.42
CA ASP A 281 -7.61 15.33 -4.64
C ASP A 281 -8.31 15.08 -3.32
N VAL A 282 -9.50 15.66 -3.19
CA VAL A 282 -10.39 15.51 -2.04
C VAL A 282 -11.82 15.21 -2.50
N SER A 283 -11.97 14.66 -3.72
CA SER A 283 -13.28 14.28 -4.26
C SER A 283 -13.93 13.15 -3.42
N GLY A 284 -15.26 13.12 -3.35
CA GLY A 284 -15.98 12.12 -2.54
C GLY A 284 -15.97 12.35 -1.02
N ASN A 285 -15.48 13.50 -0.54
CA ASN A 285 -15.49 13.89 0.89
C ASN A 285 -16.76 14.68 1.28
N ARG A 286 -16.73 15.36 2.43
CA ARG A 286 -17.84 16.11 3.05
C ARG A 286 -17.43 17.56 3.36
N LEU A 287 -16.47 18.10 2.62
CA LEU A 287 -15.90 19.43 2.85
C LEU A 287 -16.95 20.52 2.64
N GLN A 288 -17.14 21.38 3.64
CA GLN A 288 -18.03 22.54 3.50
C GLN A 288 -17.39 23.65 2.66
N TYR A 289 -16.09 23.86 2.86
CA TYR A 289 -15.24 24.83 2.18
C TYR A 289 -13.79 24.31 2.15
N LEU A 290 -12.91 25.01 1.45
CA LEU A 290 -11.46 24.81 1.51
C LEU A 290 -10.79 25.90 2.35
N PRO A 291 -9.70 25.61 3.08
CA PRO A 291 -9.00 26.62 3.89
C PRO A 291 -8.36 27.69 3.00
N TYR A 292 -8.45 28.96 3.42
CA TYR A 292 -7.94 30.09 2.62
C TYR A 292 -6.43 30.03 2.38
N THR A 293 -5.67 29.36 3.25
CA THR A 293 -4.21 29.19 3.09
C THR A 293 -3.80 28.43 1.81
N LEU A 294 -4.71 27.74 1.12
CA LEU A 294 -4.43 27.16 -0.21
C LEU A 294 -4.13 28.23 -1.28
N VAL A 295 -4.40 29.53 -1.06
CA VAL A 295 -3.92 30.59 -1.97
C VAL A 295 -2.39 30.75 -1.98
N ASN A 296 -1.69 30.16 -0.99
CA ASN A 296 -0.23 30.22 -0.87
C ASN A 296 0.50 29.17 -1.74
N LEU A 297 -0.22 28.29 -2.44
CA LEU A 297 0.30 27.12 -3.14
C LEU A 297 0.15 27.25 -4.67
N GLU A 298 1.13 26.79 -5.45
CA GLU A 298 1.04 26.79 -6.93
C GLU A 298 0.28 25.55 -7.46
N LEU A 299 -0.99 25.42 -7.04
CA LEU A 299 -1.84 24.26 -7.34
C LEU A 299 -2.18 24.16 -8.83
N LYS A 300 -1.68 23.09 -9.47
CA LYS A 300 -1.94 22.74 -10.88
C LYS A 300 -3.23 21.92 -11.04
N ALA A 301 -3.69 21.25 -9.98
CA ALA A 301 -4.98 20.58 -9.93
C ALA A 301 -5.57 20.53 -8.50
N VAL A 302 -6.87 20.75 -8.39
CA VAL A 302 -7.70 20.54 -7.19
C VAL A 302 -8.98 19.81 -7.61
N TRP A 303 -9.12 18.55 -7.23
CA TRP A 303 -10.27 17.71 -7.56
C TRP A 303 -11.26 17.64 -6.39
N LEU A 304 -12.51 18.05 -6.64
CA LEU A 304 -13.61 18.07 -5.68
C LEU A 304 -14.74 17.08 -6.03
N SER A 305 -14.76 16.53 -7.25
CA SER A 305 -15.74 15.54 -7.72
C SER A 305 -15.13 14.59 -8.76
N GLU A 306 -15.64 13.35 -8.87
CA GLU A 306 -15.19 12.34 -9.85
C GLU A 306 -15.40 12.72 -11.33
N ASN A 307 -16.35 13.62 -11.60
CA ASN A 307 -16.75 13.98 -12.96
C ASN A 307 -16.40 15.44 -13.32
N GLN A 308 -15.47 16.04 -12.59
CA GLN A 308 -15.02 17.42 -12.77
C GLN A 308 -14.32 17.59 -14.12
N ALA A 309 -14.78 18.52 -14.96
CA ALA A 309 -14.33 18.64 -16.36
C ALA A 309 -12.97 19.36 -16.54
N GLN A 310 -12.46 20.05 -15.51
CA GLN A 310 -11.20 20.79 -15.54
C GLN A 310 -10.38 20.48 -14.26
N PRO A 311 -9.05 20.41 -14.34
CA PRO A 311 -8.22 20.03 -13.20
C PRO A 311 -8.18 21.08 -12.08
N LEU A 312 -8.37 22.36 -12.40
CA LEU A 312 -8.40 23.47 -11.46
C LEU A 312 -9.67 24.30 -11.71
N LEU A 313 -10.23 24.86 -10.64
CA LEU A 313 -11.44 25.70 -10.67
C LEU A 313 -11.11 27.09 -10.14
N THR A 314 -11.92 28.08 -10.50
CA THR A 314 -11.86 29.42 -9.91
C THR A 314 -12.55 29.44 -8.55
N PHE A 315 -11.80 29.73 -7.49
CA PHE A 315 -12.34 29.85 -6.14
C PHE A 315 -12.80 31.28 -5.84
N GLN A 316 -13.77 31.42 -4.95
CA GLN A 316 -14.20 32.69 -4.39
C GLN A 316 -13.78 32.74 -2.93
N THR A 317 -13.31 33.89 -2.46
CA THR A 317 -13.10 34.12 -1.02
C THR A 317 -14.43 34.47 -0.39
N ASP A 318 -14.81 33.69 0.60
CA ASP A 318 -15.99 33.90 1.44
C ASP A 318 -15.57 33.94 2.91
N ARG A 319 -16.51 34.15 3.84
CA ARG A 319 -16.24 34.19 5.27
C ARG A 319 -17.14 33.23 6.03
N ASP A 320 -16.53 32.30 6.77
CA ASP A 320 -17.27 31.37 7.63
C ASP A 320 -17.96 32.14 8.77
N GLU A 321 -19.30 32.04 8.83
CA GLU A 321 -20.12 32.71 9.85
C GLU A 321 -19.82 32.21 11.28
N THR A 322 -19.24 31.02 11.44
CA THR A 322 -19.02 30.38 12.74
C THR A 322 -17.65 30.69 13.35
N THR A 323 -16.58 30.65 12.55
CA THR A 323 -15.21 31.00 12.98
C THR A 323 -14.86 32.46 12.74
N GLY A 324 -15.50 33.10 11.76
CA GLY A 324 -15.12 34.42 11.26
C GLY A 324 -13.84 34.43 10.43
N GLU A 325 -13.29 33.27 10.05
CA GLU A 325 -12.13 33.16 9.14
C GLU A 325 -12.53 33.32 7.67
N ASN A 326 -11.57 33.70 6.83
CA ASN A 326 -11.72 33.65 5.38
C ASN A 326 -11.61 32.19 4.91
N VAL A 327 -12.43 31.80 3.93
CA VAL A 327 -12.47 30.46 3.35
C VAL A 327 -12.54 30.53 1.83
N LEU A 328 -12.27 29.42 1.15
CA LEU A 328 -12.41 29.29 -0.31
C LEU A 328 -13.63 28.41 -0.64
N THR A 329 -14.52 28.96 -1.47
CA THR A 329 -15.72 28.28 -1.95
C THR A 329 -15.78 28.23 -3.48
N CYS A 330 -16.58 27.32 -4.03
CA CYS A 330 -16.91 27.21 -5.45
C CYS A 330 -18.22 26.42 -5.61
N PHE A 331 -18.75 26.29 -6.84
CA PHE A 331 -20.03 25.60 -7.10
C PHE A 331 -20.04 24.07 -6.81
N LEU A 332 -18.91 23.48 -6.41
CA LEU A 332 -18.80 22.08 -5.93
C LEU A 332 -18.71 21.98 -4.39
N LEU A 333 -18.85 23.09 -3.68
CA LEU A 333 -18.83 23.18 -2.22
C LEU A 333 -20.18 23.76 -1.73
N PRO A 334 -20.77 23.27 -0.63
CA PRO A 334 -20.31 22.13 0.17
C PRO A 334 -20.45 20.79 -0.57
N GLN A 335 -19.52 19.86 -0.32
CA GLN A 335 -19.62 18.49 -0.81
C GLN A 335 -20.76 17.77 -0.06
N LEU A 336 -21.88 17.56 -0.76
CA LEU A 336 -23.02 16.85 -0.20
C LEU A 336 -22.69 15.36 -0.01
N SER A 337 -22.94 14.85 1.20
CA SER A 337 -22.97 13.41 1.43
C SER A 337 -24.04 12.78 0.53
N TYR A 338 -23.70 11.68 -0.14
CA TYR A 338 -24.64 10.95 -1.01
C TYR A 338 -25.66 10.16 -0.18
N THR A 339 -26.57 10.86 0.48
CA THR A 339 -27.71 10.27 1.17
C THR A 339 -28.70 9.74 0.15
N GLN A 340 -28.94 8.43 0.18
CA GLN A 340 -30.22 7.91 -0.29
C GLN A 340 -31.32 8.63 0.51
N GLN A 341 -32.26 9.27 -0.19
CA GLN A 341 -33.26 10.10 0.49
C GLN A 341 -34.13 9.22 1.41
N PRO A 342 -34.31 9.59 2.70
CA PRO A 342 -35.37 8.99 3.50
C PRO A 342 -36.71 9.40 2.88
N GLU A 343 -37.60 8.44 2.62
CA GLU A 343 -38.93 8.74 2.07
C GLU A 343 -39.67 9.71 2.99
N SER A 344 -40.17 10.81 2.42
CA SER A 344 -40.70 11.93 3.18
C SER A 344 -41.99 11.55 3.92
N THR A 345 -41.98 11.74 5.24
CA THR A 345 -43.15 11.45 6.08
C THR A 345 -44.32 12.37 5.74
N LEU A 346 -45.37 11.80 5.16
CA LEU A 346 -46.71 12.39 5.10
C LEU A 346 -47.65 11.66 6.07
N PRO A 347 -48.61 12.35 6.71
CA PRO A 347 -49.50 11.71 7.67
C PRO A 347 -50.42 10.67 7.01
N ARG A 348 -50.52 9.48 7.62
CA ARG A 348 -51.54 8.48 7.25
C ARG A 348 -52.85 8.81 7.96
N ASP A 349 -53.83 9.32 7.21
CA ASP A 349 -55.24 9.05 7.54
C ASP A 349 -55.55 7.58 7.27
N ARG A 350 -56.53 7.04 8.02
CA ARG A 350 -56.89 5.61 7.99
C ARG A 350 -58.04 5.36 7.02
N ASP A 351 -57.97 4.27 6.26
CA ASP A 351 -58.75 3.05 6.52
C ASP A 351 -58.50 1.97 5.43
N SER A 352 -58.95 0.75 5.71
CA SER A 352 -58.85 -0.48 4.90
C SER A 352 -57.47 -1.16 4.86
N ASP A 353 -57.42 -2.34 5.48
CA ASP A 353 -56.36 -3.33 5.34
C ASP A 353 -56.42 -4.02 3.96
N ASP A 354 -55.28 -4.37 3.37
CA ASP A 354 -54.85 -5.79 3.34
C ASP A 354 -53.40 -5.97 2.84
N ASP A 355 -52.74 -6.96 3.43
CA ASP A 355 -51.47 -7.65 3.11
C ASP A 355 -50.61 -7.19 1.90
N TRP A 356 -49.46 -6.55 2.18
CA TRP A 356 -48.24 -6.59 1.33
C TRP A 356 -46.96 -6.31 2.13
N GLN A 357 -46.37 -7.34 2.74
CA GLN A 357 -44.95 -7.34 3.16
C GLN A 357 -44.18 -8.56 2.62
N GLU A 358 -43.89 -8.56 1.32
CA GLU A 358 -42.68 -9.24 0.81
C GLU A 358 -42.14 -8.58 -0.48
N LYS A 359 -41.51 -7.41 -0.29
CA LYS A 359 -40.24 -7.13 -0.98
C LYS A 359 -39.19 -8.09 -0.38
N GLU A 360 -38.06 -8.43 -1.01
CA GLU A 360 -37.29 -7.58 -1.93
C GLU A 360 -36.41 -8.42 -2.89
N ALA A 361 -37.00 -8.95 -3.96
CA ALA A 361 -36.25 -9.60 -5.03
C ALA A 361 -36.83 -9.25 -6.42
N SER A 362 -35.93 -9.00 -7.38
CA SER A 362 -36.24 -8.75 -8.80
C SER A 362 -37.08 -7.52 -9.14
N ARG A 363 -36.43 -6.45 -9.61
CA ARG A 363 -36.89 -5.62 -10.75
C ARG A 363 -35.77 -4.77 -11.35
N THR A 364 -34.80 -5.47 -11.95
CA THR A 364 -33.93 -4.89 -12.98
C THR A 364 -34.79 -4.23 -14.06
N ILE A 365 -34.42 -3.02 -14.49
CA ILE A 365 -35.16 -2.29 -15.52
C ILE A 365 -34.87 -2.94 -16.88
N SER A 366 -35.86 -3.65 -17.41
CA SER A 366 -35.79 -4.33 -18.71
C SER A 366 -36.79 -3.72 -19.70
N VAL A 367 -36.30 -2.89 -20.62
CA VAL A 367 -37.10 -2.34 -21.73
C VAL A 367 -37.36 -3.45 -22.76
N LYS A 368 -38.63 -3.66 -23.13
CA LYS A 368 -39.02 -4.62 -24.17
C LYS A 368 -39.20 -3.94 -25.53
N PHE A 369 -38.80 -4.65 -26.58
CA PHE A 369 -39.32 -4.49 -27.93
C PHE A 369 -39.99 -5.80 -28.37
N SER A 370 -41.04 -5.71 -29.20
CA SER A 370 -41.64 -6.78 -30.01
C SER A 370 -41.21 -6.58 -31.47
N GLU A 371 -41.24 -7.52 -32.42
CA GLU A 371 -41.75 -8.89 -32.58
C GLU A 371 -40.58 -9.83 -33.07
N ASP A 372 -40.68 -11.10 -33.51
CA ASP A 372 -41.80 -11.95 -33.98
C ASP A 372 -41.54 -13.48 -33.76
N THR A 373 -42.42 -14.30 -34.33
CA THR A 373 -42.83 -15.70 -34.10
C THR A 373 -41.91 -16.85 -34.58
N SER A 374 -42.36 -18.07 -34.20
CA SER A 374 -42.02 -19.45 -34.66
C SER A 374 -40.94 -20.22 -33.88
N GLU A 375 -41.01 -21.55 -33.68
CA GLU A 375 -42.06 -22.56 -33.42
C GLU A 375 -41.37 -23.95 -33.56
N ALA A 376 -41.21 -24.71 -32.45
CA ALA A 376 -40.95 -26.16 -32.33
C ALA A 376 -40.35 -26.41 -30.92
N LYS A 377 -41.02 -27.00 -29.92
CA LYS A 377 -41.58 -28.36 -29.79
C LYS A 377 -40.60 -29.50 -30.07
N GLU A 378 -40.13 -30.13 -28.99
CA GLU A 378 -40.38 -31.56 -28.69
C GLU A 378 -40.27 -31.79 -27.16
N GLU A 379 -40.63 -32.98 -26.67
CA GLU A 379 -41.18 -33.23 -25.32
C GLU A 379 -40.62 -34.55 -24.69
N TYR A 380 -41.08 -34.92 -23.47
CA TYR A 380 -40.88 -36.20 -22.74
C TYR A 380 -39.74 -36.35 -21.69
N ASP A 381 -40.03 -35.94 -20.45
CA ASP A 381 -40.40 -36.77 -19.27
C ASP A 381 -39.51 -37.88 -18.64
N ALA A 382 -39.70 -38.01 -17.31
CA ALA A 382 -39.39 -39.10 -16.35
C ALA A 382 -37.90 -39.34 -15.96
N GLU A 383 -37.47 -39.48 -14.69
CA GLU A 383 -37.97 -40.26 -13.51
C GLU A 383 -37.72 -41.78 -13.65
N GLU A 384 -37.24 -42.57 -12.66
CA GLU A 384 -36.90 -42.30 -11.23
C GLU A 384 -35.97 -43.40 -10.62
N THR A 385 -35.52 -43.24 -9.37
CA THR A 385 -35.00 -44.28 -8.43
C THR A 385 -33.64 -44.99 -8.70
N ALA A 386 -33.25 -45.95 -7.82
CA ALA A 386 -31.86 -46.17 -7.38
C ALA A 386 -31.49 -47.64 -7.00
N ASP A 387 -30.32 -47.77 -6.34
CA ASP A 387 -29.73 -48.90 -5.58
C ASP A 387 -28.96 -50.06 -6.26
N SER A 388 -27.64 -50.10 -5.96
CA SER A 388 -26.71 -51.22 -5.67
C SER A 388 -26.72 -52.52 -6.54
N PHE A 389 -25.58 -53.11 -6.92
CA PHE A 389 -24.63 -53.80 -6.04
C PHE A 389 -23.32 -54.19 -6.79
N PHE A 390 -22.22 -54.44 -6.04
CA PHE A 390 -20.88 -55.00 -6.38
C PHE A 390 -20.55 -55.50 -7.82
N GLY A 391 -19.37 -55.15 -8.34
CA GLY A 391 -18.79 -55.78 -9.56
C GLY A 391 -17.37 -55.34 -9.96
N THR A 392 -16.33 -55.98 -9.40
CA THR A 392 -14.90 -55.68 -9.67
C THR A 392 -14.45 -55.98 -11.11
N GLN A 393 -14.00 -54.97 -11.88
CA GLN A 393 -12.75 -55.08 -12.65
C GLN A 393 -12.20 -53.74 -13.16
N MET A 394 -10.92 -53.50 -12.87
CA MET A 394 -10.13 -52.39 -13.40
C MET A 394 -9.20 -52.92 -14.48
N LEU A 395 -9.36 -52.51 -15.74
CA LEU A 395 -8.26 -52.45 -16.71
C LEU A 395 -8.61 -51.66 -17.99
N GLY A 396 -7.83 -50.60 -18.24
CA GLY A 396 -7.44 -50.23 -19.61
C GLY A 396 -8.41 -49.45 -20.50
N LEU A 397 -8.56 -48.15 -20.26
CA LEU A 397 -8.59 -47.16 -21.36
C LEU A 397 -8.08 -45.79 -20.90
N ARG A 398 -6.75 -45.57 -21.01
CA ARG A 398 -6.13 -44.28 -20.71
C ARG A 398 -6.60 -43.22 -21.73
N ARG A 399 -7.37 -42.23 -21.28
CA ARG A 399 -7.54 -40.97 -22.04
C ARG A 399 -6.27 -40.12 -21.91
N PRO A 400 -5.73 -39.52 -22.98
CA PRO A 400 -4.48 -38.77 -22.92
C PRO A 400 -4.64 -37.44 -22.19
N LEU A 401 -3.67 -37.11 -21.32
CA LEU A 401 -3.64 -35.90 -20.47
C LEU A 401 -3.77 -34.58 -21.26
N ASN A 402 -3.41 -34.59 -22.54
CA ASN A 402 -3.51 -33.45 -23.45
C ASN A 402 -4.96 -32.94 -23.63
N VAL A 403 -5.98 -33.79 -23.39
CA VAL A 403 -7.39 -33.38 -23.45
C VAL A 403 -7.81 -32.61 -22.19
N VAL A 404 -7.34 -33.04 -21.00
CA VAL A 404 -7.65 -32.36 -19.73
C VAL A 404 -6.98 -31.00 -19.68
N ARG A 405 -5.68 -30.90 -20.08
CA ARG A 405 -5.00 -29.61 -20.20
C ARG A 405 -5.72 -28.67 -21.18
N LYS A 406 -6.21 -29.15 -22.33
CA LYS A 406 -7.01 -28.32 -23.25
C LYS A 406 -8.32 -27.83 -22.62
N ILE A 407 -9.02 -28.64 -21.84
CA ILE A 407 -10.26 -28.19 -21.17
C ILE A 407 -9.95 -27.10 -20.14
N VAL A 408 -8.98 -27.29 -19.24
CA VAL A 408 -8.63 -26.29 -18.22
C VAL A 408 -8.09 -24.99 -18.82
N THR A 409 -7.17 -25.08 -19.79
CA THR A 409 -6.67 -23.88 -20.50
C THR A 409 -7.74 -23.22 -21.37
N SER A 410 -8.68 -23.98 -21.95
CA SER A 410 -9.85 -23.42 -22.63
C SER A 410 -10.89 -22.84 -21.67
N GLN A 411 -10.95 -23.26 -20.40
CA GLN A 411 -11.76 -22.61 -19.38
C GLN A 411 -11.10 -21.32 -18.89
N ARG A 412 -9.80 -21.30 -18.59
CA ARG A 412 -9.08 -20.03 -18.30
C ARG A 412 -9.16 -19.05 -19.48
N ARG A 413 -8.92 -19.50 -20.73
CA ARG A 413 -9.16 -18.67 -21.93
C ARG A 413 -10.63 -18.35 -22.16
N SER A 414 -11.60 -19.23 -21.88
CA SER A 414 -13.03 -18.87 -22.01
C SER A 414 -13.48 -17.88 -20.95
N SER A 415 -12.91 -17.88 -19.75
CA SER A 415 -13.19 -16.86 -18.73
C SER A 415 -12.59 -15.53 -19.13
N LEU A 416 -11.29 -15.50 -19.50
CA LEU A 416 -10.64 -14.29 -20.02
C LEU A 416 -11.26 -13.79 -21.33
N GLN A 417 -11.75 -14.68 -22.19
CA GLN A 417 -12.39 -14.34 -23.46
C GLN A 417 -13.89 -14.04 -23.31
N ARG A 418 -14.56 -14.47 -22.24
CA ARG A 418 -15.90 -13.97 -21.84
C ARG A 418 -15.81 -12.61 -21.15
N LEU A 419 -14.76 -12.36 -20.37
CA LEU A 419 -14.43 -11.02 -19.88
C LEU A 419 -14.13 -10.10 -21.06
N SER A 420 -13.22 -10.50 -21.96
CA SER A 420 -12.90 -9.74 -23.17
C SER A 420 -14.10 -9.57 -24.11
N SER A 421 -14.93 -10.59 -24.36
CA SER A 421 -16.12 -10.45 -25.22
C SER A 421 -17.22 -9.59 -24.60
N SER A 422 -17.33 -9.58 -23.27
CA SER A 422 -18.21 -8.64 -22.54
C SER A 422 -17.69 -7.20 -22.60
N ILE A 423 -16.37 -7.02 -22.76
CA ILE A 423 -15.73 -5.70 -22.95
C ILE A 423 -15.86 -5.19 -24.40
N THR A 424 -15.92 -6.08 -25.41
CA THR A 424 -15.91 -5.68 -26.84
C THR A 424 -17.28 -5.54 -27.52
N ASN A 425 -18.40 -5.66 -26.81
CA ASN A 425 -19.75 -5.54 -27.40
C ASN A 425 -20.76 -4.75 -26.54
N LEU A 426 -20.31 -3.65 -25.93
CA LEU A 426 -21.20 -2.55 -25.53
C LEU A 426 -21.11 -1.43 -26.57
N THR A 427 -22.03 -1.46 -27.54
CA THR A 427 -22.19 -0.38 -28.53
C THR A 427 -22.82 0.85 -27.88
N GLU A 428 -22.03 1.91 -27.71
CA GLU A 428 -22.45 3.31 -27.59
C GLU A 428 -23.70 3.59 -26.73
N THR A 429 -23.68 3.17 -25.46
CA THR A 429 -24.21 4.07 -24.43
C THR A 429 -23.23 5.23 -24.26
N PRO A 430 -23.69 6.47 -23.99
CA PRO A 430 -22.81 7.61 -23.77
C PRO A 430 -22.13 7.52 -22.40
N PHE A 431 -21.14 6.63 -22.29
CA PHE A 431 -20.27 6.53 -21.13
C PHE A 431 -19.60 7.88 -20.89
N VAL A 432 -19.98 8.55 -19.81
CA VAL A 432 -19.25 9.70 -19.28
C VAL A 432 -17.85 9.19 -18.94
N ARG A 433 -16.84 9.67 -19.67
CA ARG A 433 -15.44 9.47 -19.27
C ARG A 433 -15.28 10.17 -17.92
N GLN A 434 -14.82 9.45 -16.90
CA GLN A 434 -14.33 10.07 -15.68
C GLN A 434 -13.21 11.03 -16.07
N ASN A 435 -13.48 12.33 -15.97
CA ASN A 435 -12.53 13.38 -16.34
C ASN A 435 -11.49 13.58 -15.23
N THR A 436 -11.87 13.30 -13.98
CA THR A 436 -10.97 13.18 -12.83
C THR A 436 -10.09 11.94 -13.00
N PRO A 437 -8.75 12.07 -13.04
CA PRO A 437 -7.83 10.95 -13.28
C PRO A 437 -7.96 9.83 -12.25
N HIS A 438 -7.57 8.61 -12.61
CA HIS A 438 -7.32 7.60 -11.57
C HIS A 438 -6.07 8.00 -10.74
N PRO A 439 -5.97 7.71 -9.43
CA PRO A 439 -4.84 8.17 -8.61
C PRO A 439 -3.47 7.65 -9.08
N LYS A 440 -3.40 6.41 -9.58
CA LYS A 440 -2.18 5.87 -10.25
C LYS A 440 -1.82 6.66 -11.53
N GLU A 441 -2.78 7.35 -12.17
CA GLU A 441 -2.50 8.35 -13.22
C GLU A 441 -2.17 9.75 -12.69
N LEU A 442 -2.55 10.14 -11.46
CA LEU A 442 -2.23 11.47 -10.91
C LEU A 442 -0.71 11.65 -10.81
N LYS A 443 0.04 10.64 -10.34
CA LYS A 443 1.51 10.63 -10.36
C LYS A 443 2.05 10.77 -11.80
N ALA A 444 1.51 10.00 -12.75
CA ALA A 444 1.93 10.06 -14.15
C ALA A 444 1.56 11.39 -14.86
N LYS A 445 0.47 12.05 -14.45
CA LYS A 445 0.04 13.37 -14.94
C LYS A 445 0.86 14.49 -14.29
N ALA A 446 1.19 14.39 -13.00
CA ALA A 446 2.14 15.28 -12.34
C ALA A 446 3.53 15.21 -13.03
N VAL A 447 4.08 14.01 -13.27
CA VAL A 447 5.34 13.84 -14.03
C VAL A 447 5.25 14.42 -15.45
N LYS A 448 4.11 14.30 -16.14
CA LYS A 448 3.87 14.95 -17.45
C LYS A 448 3.70 16.48 -17.37
N LEU A 449 3.33 17.02 -16.22
CA LEU A 449 3.32 18.46 -15.91
C LEU A 449 4.69 18.98 -15.48
N PHE A 450 5.56 18.13 -14.91
CA PHE A 450 6.95 18.46 -14.56
C PHE A 450 7.91 18.38 -15.76
N THR A 451 7.61 17.53 -16.75
CA THR A 451 8.48 17.31 -17.93
C THR A 451 8.21 18.27 -19.11
N ARG A 452 7.25 19.19 -18.99
CA ARG A 452 7.04 20.27 -19.97
C ARG A 452 7.89 21.49 -19.64
N THR A 453 9.12 21.52 -20.14
CA THR A 453 9.93 22.75 -20.16
C THR A 453 9.40 23.77 -21.19
N PRO A 454 9.54 25.08 -20.94
CA PRO A 454 8.98 26.13 -21.80
C PRO A 454 9.95 26.55 -22.92
N GLU A 455 9.96 25.82 -24.04
CA GLU A 455 10.46 26.34 -25.32
C GLU A 455 9.33 26.39 -26.35
N GLN A 456 9.24 27.51 -27.09
CA GLN A 456 8.23 27.79 -28.14
C GLN A 456 6.78 27.84 -27.59
N THR A 457 6.19 28.99 -27.23
CA THR A 457 6.36 30.36 -27.76
C THR A 457 5.94 31.44 -26.75
N ALA A 458 6.56 32.62 -26.80
CA ALA A 458 6.03 33.85 -26.20
C ALA A 458 5.38 34.74 -27.30
N PRO A 459 4.40 35.61 -26.97
CA PRO A 459 4.78 36.89 -26.35
C PRO A 459 3.85 37.43 -25.23
N GLN A 460 4.52 37.98 -24.20
CA GLN A 460 4.12 39.11 -23.32
C GLN A 460 2.99 38.96 -22.28
N ASN A 461 3.37 39.34 -21.05
CA ASN A 461 2.56 39.89 -19.96
C ASN A 461 1.34 39.09 -19.46
N GLU A 462 1.62 38.11 -18.59
CA GLU A 462 0.73 37.76 -17.48
C GLU A 462 1.46 37.94 -16.14
N ALA A 463 0.71 38.35 -15.11
CA ALA A 463 1.16 38.44 -13.73
C ALA A 463 1.20 37.03 -13.08
N PRO A 464 1.84 36.82 -11.92
CA PRO A 464 1.75 35.54 -11.21
C PRO A 464 0.29 35.13 -11.01
N ILE A 465 -0.03 33.91 -11.44
CA ILE A 465 -1.40 33.39 -11.48
C ILE A 465 -1.82 33.04 -10.06
N THR A 466 -2.60 33.92 -9.41
CA THR A 466 -3.31 33.57 -8.18
C THR A 466 -4.34 32.47 -8.48
N ASN A 467 -4.71 31.65 -7.48
CA ASN A 467 -5.51 30.42 -7.64
C ASN A 467 -6.98 30.63 -8.03
N GLY A 468 -7.22 31.30 -9.16
CA GLY A 468 -8.53 31.67 -9.68
C GLY A 468 -9.34 32.58 -8.76
N VAL A 469 -8.71 33.19 -7.75
CA VAL A 469 -9.38 33.96 -6.70
C VAL A 469 -9.81 35.32 -7.22
N ILE A 470 -11.11 35.54 -7.31
CA ILE A 470 -11.72 36.83 -7.65
C ILE A 470 -11.91 37.64 -6.36
N PRO A 471 -11.28 38.83 -6.21
CA PRO A 471 -11.58 39.72 -5.09
C PRO A 471 -13.00 40.28 -5.21
N THR A 472 -13.79 40.16 -4.15
CA THR A 472 -15.07 40.87 -4.02
C THR A 472 -14.82 42.36 -3.74
N PRO A 473 -15.54 43.29 -4.39
CA PRO A 473 -15.37 44.72 -4.14
C PRO A 473 -16.19 45.18 -2.92
N ASP A 474 -15.51 45.61 -1.87
CA ASP A 474 -16.15 46.19 -0.68
C ASP A 474 -17.02 47.42 -1.03
N LEU A 475 -18.30 47.37 -0.62
CA LEU A 475 -19.27 48.46 -0.79
C LEU A 475 -19.05 49.58 0.25
N ILE A 476 -17.92 50.29 0.14
CA ILE A 476 -17.62 51.45 0.99
C ILE A 476 -18.56 52.61 0.66
N THR A 477 -19.52 52.88 1.56
CA THR A 477 -20.43 54.02 1.45
C THR A 477 -19.72 55.32 1.82
N ASN A 478 -19.53 56.20 0.83
CA ASN A 478 -18.86 57.49 1.02
C ASN A 478 -19.64 58.43 1.95
N SER A 479 -19.02 58.83 3.07
CA SER A 479 -19.45 59.99 3.86
C SER A 479 -18.22 60.76 4.38
N ALA A 480 -17.97 61.93 3.82
CA ALA A 480 -16.77 62.73 4.10
C ALA A 480 -17.04 63.85 5.14
N PRO A 481 -16.10 64.10 6.08
CA PRO A 481 -16.06 65.34 6.85
C PRO A 481 -15.16 66.41 6.20
N GLN A 482 -15.45 67.68 6.46
CA GLN A 482 -14.70 68.83 5.96
C GLN A 482 -13.43 69.11 6.79
N VAL A 483 -12.46 69.81 6.19
CA VAL A 483 -11.25 70.32 6.87
C VAL A 483 -11.22 71.85 6.82
N THR A 484 -11.02 72.50 7.97
CA THR A 484 -10.59 73.90 8.10
C THR A 484 -9.58 74.06 9.26
N PRO A 485 -8.69 75.08 9.27
CA PRO A 485 -7.41 74.99 9.99
C PRO A 485 -7.14 76.07 11.07
N THR A 486 -6.22 75.77 11.99
CA THR A 486 -5.65 76.68 13.02
C THR A 486 -4.17 76.33 13.33
N PRO A 487 -3.36 77.20 14.00
CA PRO A 487 -1.95 77.36 13.60
C PRO A 487 -0.83 77.17 14.67
N VAL A 488 0.39 76.92 14.15
CA VAL A 488 1.77 77.35 14.55
C VAL A 488 2.04 77.90 15.97
N VAL A 489 3.09 77.41 16.67
CA VAL A 489 4.24 78.21 17.24
C VAL A 489 5.25 77.39 18.11
N GLN A 490 6.56 77.52 17.78
CA GLN A 490 7.82 77.40 18.58
C GLN A 490 8.43 76.08 19.13
N GLN A 491 9.77 76.09 19.16
CA GLN A 491 10.75 75.18 19.82
C GLN A 491 11.44 75.91 21.00
N PRO A 492 12.21 75.23 21.87
CA PRO A 492 13.69 75.20 21.77
C PRO A 492 14.29 73.79 22.07
N THR A 493 15.27 73.21 21.34
CA THR A 493 16.72 73.50 21.11
C THR A 493 17.72 73.21 22.25
N VAL A 494 18.71 72.34 21.91
CA VAL A 494 20.14 72.26 22.33
C VAL A 494 20.60 71.23 23.38
N VAL A 495 21.77 70.63 23.05
CA VAL A 495 22.59 69.56 23.67
C VAL A 495 23.66 70.18 24.63
N PRO A 496 24.62 69.49 25.32
CA PRO A 496 25.62 68.52 24.75
C PRO A 496 26.08 67.32 25.64
N ASP A 497 26.74 66.36 24.97
CA ASP A 497 27.99 65.61 25.26
C ASP A 497 28.39 65.27 26.73
N THR A 498 29.02 64.13 27.06
CA THR A 498 30.29 63.60 26.52
C THR A 498 30.54 62.09 26.83
N GLU A 499 31.33 61.41 25.97
CA GLU A 499 32.47 60.47 26.26
C GLU A 499 32.37 59.37 27.36
N ARG A 500 32.92 58.14 27.23
CA ARG A 500 33.73 57.46 26.18
C ARG A 500 33.75 55.92 26.38
N ASP A 501 33.90 55.20 25.27
CA ASP A 501 34.78 54.05 24.94
C ASP A 501 34.91 52.74 25.79
N ASP A 502 35.24 51.69 25.01
CA ASP A 502 36.00 50.44 25.24
C ASP A 502 35.38 49.16 25.86
N ASP A 503 35.59 48.09 25.08
CA ASP A 503 35.32 46.66 25.30
C ASP A 503 36.04 46.04 26.53
N SER A 504 35.54 44.89 27.02
CA SER A 504 36.24 43.59 26.89
C SER A 504 35.59 42.44 27.69
N ASP A 505 36.11 41.23 27.46
CA ASP A 505 35.55 39.92 27.80
C ASP A 505 35.81 39.41 29.24
N SER A 506 35.13 38.28 29.55
CA SER A 506 35.56 37.16 30.43
C SER A 506 35.09 37.04 31.90
N GLN A 507 34.29 35.96 32.11
CA GLN A 507 34.26 34.96 33.20
C GLN A 507 34.92 35.27 34.58
N THR A 508 34.19 35.09 35.69
CA THR A 508 34.34 33.98 36.69
C THR A 508 33.54 34.22 37.99
N ALA A 509 33.45 33.18 38.85
CA ALA A 509 32.78 33.09 40.17
C ALA A 509 31.24 33.18 40.16
N GLN A 510 30.43 32.40 40.90
CA GLN A 510 30.54 31.69 42.21
C GLN A 510 30.44 32.56 43.47
N GLU A 511 29.20 32.70 43.95
CA GLU A 511 28.77 32.69 45.35
C GLU A 511 27.23 32.46 45.35
N LYS A 512 26.54 32.15 46.44
CA LYS A 512 26.55 31.09 47.48
C LYS A 512 25.49 31.51 48.52
N ASP A 513 25.05 30.58 49.36
CA ASP A 513 24.28 30.79 50.61
C ASP A 513 22.83 31.35 50.42
N SER A 514 21.76 30.58 50.67
CA SER A 514 21.17 30.08 51.94
C SER A 514 20.26 31.12 52.63
N SER A 515 19.17 30.79 53.33
CA SER A 515 18.62 29.52 53.86
C SER A 515 17.08 29.61 54.08
N GLU A 516 16.51 28.61 54.75
CA GLU A 516 15.20 28.56 55.44
C GLU A 516 13.98 28.03 54.67
N ASP A 517 13.17 27.09 55.18
CA ASP A 517 13.42 25.88 56.04
C ASP A 517 12.09 25.05 56.11
N GLU A 518 12.10 23.91 56.83
CA GLU A 518 10.97 23.01 57.18
C GLU A 518 10.35 22.16 56.03
N ASP A 519 9.88 20.93 56.25
CA ASP A 519 10.42 19.71 56.92
C ASP A 519 9.34 18.60 56.81
N ASP A 520 9.74 17.35 56.48
CA ASP A 520 9.25 16.07 57.05
C ASP A 520 9.68 14.85 56.19
N ASP A 521 10.88 14.36 56.50
CA ASP A 521 11.15 12.99 56.97
C ASP A 521 10.85 11.70 56.15
N ASN A 522 11.95 10.93 56.02
CA ASN A 522 12.10 9.46 56.09
C ASN A 522 11.93 8.58 54.83
N ASP A 523 13.09 8.10 54.36
CA ASP A 523 13.57 6.70 54.40
C ASP A 523 12.68 5.57 53.82
N GLU A 524 13.25 4.55 53.17
CA GLU A 524 14.63 4.03 53.26
C GLU A 524 15.14 3.58 51.89
N SER A 525 16.39 3.86 51.56
CA SER A 525 17.11 3.27 50.41
C SER A 525 18.33 2.50 50.92
N ASP A 526 18.52 1.25 50.49
CA ASP A 526 19.74 0.88 49.75
C ASP A 526 19.83 -0.61 49.33
N GLU A 527 20.74 -0.83 48.38
CA GLU A 527 21.48 -2.05 48.02
C GLU A 527 20.93 -3.46 48.31
N LEU A 528 20.96 -4.29 47.26
CA LEU A 528 21.52 -5.65 47.41
C LEU A 528 22.10 -6.21 46.09
N GLU A 529 23.22 -5.65 45.61
CA GLU A 529 23.99 -6.27 44.52
C GLU A 529 24.88 -7.41 45.05
N ALA A 530 24.32 -8.60 45.33
CA ALA A 530 25.11 -9.83 45.45
C ALA A 530 24.25 -11.12 45.41
N ILE A 531 24.51 -11.98 44.42
CA ILE A 531 25.02 -13.37 44.62
C ILE A 531 25.26 -14.02 43.25
N LYS A 532 26.37 -14.75 43.12
CA LYS A 532 26.79 -15.42 41.88
C LYS A 532 27.36 -16.80 42.21
N LYS A 533 26.87 -17.83 41.51
CA LYS A 533 27.30 -19.26 41.49
C LYS A 533 26.76 -20.19 42.59
N ARG A 534 26.63 -21.46 42.18
CA ARG A 534 26.21 -22.69 42.92
C ARG A 534 24.72 -22.73 43.27
N GLU A 535 24.04 -23.89 43.24
CA GLU A 535 24.54 -25.28 43.27
C GLU A 535 23.69 -26.28 42.42
N GLN A 536 24.21 -27.51 42.25
CA GLN A 536 23.58 -28.75 41.74
C GLN A 536 24.37 -29.95 42.32
N PRO A 537 23.89 -31.21 42.32
CA PRO A 537 22.55 -31.70 42.71
C PRO A 537 22.59 -33.02 43.54
N GLU A 538 21.63 -33.24 44.46
CA GLU A 538 21.38 -34.51 45.19
C GLU A 538 19.89 -34.58 45.58
N SER A 539 19.21 -35.72 45.83
CA SER A 539 19.42 -37.15 45.48
C SER A 539 18.08 -37.93 45.67
N GLU A 540 18.04 -39.24 45.37
CA GLU A 540 16.85 -40.12 45.51
C GLU A 540 16.21 -40.15 46.93
N PRO A 541 14.96 -40.66 47.04
CA PRO A 541 14.80 -41.95 47.73
C PRO A 541 14.01 -43.01 46.93
N LYS A 542 14.40 -44.28 47.11
CA LYS A 542 13.72 -45.47 46.56
C LYS A 542 12.68 -46.04 47.54
N ILE A 543 11.63 -46.66 47.01
CA ILE A 543 10.77 -47.64 47.71
C ILE A 543 10.53 -48.84 46.76
N HIS A 544 10.34 -50.02 47.34
CA HIS A 544 10.41 -51.35 46.70
C HIS A 544 9.32 -52.29 47.28
N ASP A 545 8.82 -53.32 46.58
CA ASP A 545 8.97 -53.66 45.15
C ASP A 545 7.67 -53.32 44.37
N GLU A 546 6.89 -54.13 43.65
CA GLU A 546 6.81 -55.57 43.30
C GLU A 546 6.54 -55.74 41.77
N GLU A 547 6.54 -56.96 41.24
CA GLU A 547 6.52 -57.30 39.79
C GLU A 547 5.13 -57.73 39.23
N PRO A 548 4.95 -57.86 37.89
CA PRO A 548 3.64 -58.04 37.25
C PRO A 548 3.11 -59.48 37.21
N ILE A 549 1.85 -59.64 36.79
CA ILE A 549 1.25 -60.91 36.38
C ILE A 549 0.71 -60.75 34.95
N ASP A 550 1.15 -61.65 34.06
CA ASP A 550 0.69 -61.78 32.68
C ASP A 550 -0.66 -62.56 32.55
N ASP A 551 -1.18 -62.54 31.32
CA ASP A 551 -1.69 -63.72 30.59
C ASP A 551 -3.24 -63.92 30.42
N VAL A 552 -3.56 -64.57 29.30
CA VAL A 552 -4.82 -65.22 28.84
C VAL A 552 -6.09 -64.35 28.55
N PRO A 553 -7.00 -64.79 27.62
CA PRO A 553 -7.30 -63.94 26.45
C PRO A 553 -8.79 -63.97 25.97
N ASP A 554 -8.99 -63.94 24.64
CA ASP A 554 -10.23 -64.04 23.84
C ASP A 554 -11.39 -64.90 24.39
N GLY A 555 -12.63 -64.44 24.14
CA GLY A 555 -13.79 -65.33 23.98
C GLY A 555 -15.18 -64.79 24.34
N GLU A 556 -15.87 -64.13 23.40
CA GLU A 556 -17.13 -64.57 22.74
C GLU A 556 -17.72 -63.50 21.79
#